data_AF-R9IPU6-F1
#
_entry.id   AF-R9IPU6-F1
#
_cell.length_a   1.000
_cell.length_b   1.000
_cell.length_c   1.000
_cell.angle_alpha   90.00
_cell.angle_beta   90.00
_cell.angle_gamma   90.00
#
_symmetry.space_group_name_H-M   'P 1'
#
loop_
_entity.id
_entity.type
_entity.pdbx_description
1 polymer ?
#
loop_
_entity_poly.entity_id
_entity_poly.type
_entity_poly.pdbx_seq_one_letter_code
_entity_poly.pdbx_strand_id
1 'polypeptide(L)'
;MKSVTKLICRDLRRAFGLRTLGIWVVMALFTIYFFFFSNGRRELVENNRLEYMSLFLPLIIFGAWAVMAVFFDLISADRERNVLDCILCSGTTKKHVFIAKIIATAIVSLALSFIYLAPIAIIVTCLSSAQRAAMIGKYLLPLWGFIMVFAALGLMISVFARSSKVAMIWSLASGLVLMPRFFVLIPEGIGKVLNLSTQTVEKISMISPGIMMEALSNPNNTSSWTTVVVGFTIGIVVLFGIAYIAFKNQDEYNYGE
;
A
#
# COMPACT_ATOMS: atom_id res chain seq x y z
N MET A 1 26.70 9.27 -0.59
CA MET A 1 25.97 8.63 0.53
C MET A 1 25.46 9.61 1.59
N LYS A 2 26.28 10.51 2.17
CA LYS A 2 25.80 11.49 3.17
C LYS A 2 24.61 12.34 2.71
N SER A 3 24.54 12.71 1.43
CA SER A 3 23.41 13.44 0.83
C SER A 3 22.12 12.61 0.78
N VAL A 4 22.21 11.35 0.33
CA VAL A 4 21.09 10.39 0.28
C VAL A 4 20.49 10.16 1.66
N THR A 5 21.33 9.94 2.68
CA THR A 5 20.85 9.73 4.06
C THR A 5 20.11 10.94 4.62
N LYS A 6 20.56 12.16 4.29
CA LYS A 6 19.86 13.39 4.68
C LYS A 6 18.49 13.51 4.00
N LEU A 7 18.41 13.17 2.71
CA LEU A 7 17.14 13.14 1.97
C LEU A 7 16.17 12.12 2.56
N ILE A 8 16.65 10.90 2.86
CA ILE A 8 15.86 9.87 3.55
C ILE A 8 15.34 10.40 4.88
N CYS A 9 16.20 10.96 5.74
CA CYS A 9 15.79 11.47 7.05
C CYS A 9 14.74 12.59 6.94
N ARG A 10 14.90 13.51 5.98
CA ARG A 10 13.93 14.57 5.70
C ARG A 10 12.58 13.99 5.29
N ASP A 11 12.59 13.04 4.35
CA ASP A 11 11.37 12.42 3.82
C ASP A 11 10.68 11.54 4.88
N LEU A 12 11.44 10.83 5.72
CA LEU A 12 10.92 10.11 6.88
C LEU A 12 10.25 11.05 7.89
N ARG A 13 10.92 12.15 8.25
CA ARG A 13 10.33 13.14 9.19
C ARG A 13 9.04 13.73 8.65
N ARG A 14 8.96 13.97 7.33
CA ARG A 14 7.75 14.44 6.67
C ARG A 14 6.65 13.37 6.67
N ALA A 15 6.99 12.13 6.36
CA ALA A 15 6.05 11.01 6.34
C ALA A 15 5.49 10.69 7.74
N PHE A 16 6.31 10.75 8.80
CA PHE A 16 5.89 10.54 10.20
C PHE A 16 5.29 11.79 10.87
N GLY A 17 4.68 12.70 10.10
CA GLY A 17 3.98 13.85 10.68
C GLY A 17 2.78 13.44 11.54
N LEU A 18 2.37 14.33 12.45
CA LEU A 18 1.19 14.16 13.32
C LEU A 18 -0.07 13.78 12.53
N ARG A 19 -0.27 14.38 11.36
CA ARG A 19 -1.40 14.07 10.47
C ARG A 19 -1.37 12.61 10.01
N THR A 20 -0.22 12.14 9.55
CA THR A 20 -0.06 10.76 9.10
C THR A 20 -0.29 9.78 10.24
N LEU A 21 0.36 10.02 11.38
CA LEU A 21 0.16 9.20 12.58
C LEU A 21 -1.31 9.17 13.01
N GLY A 22 -2.00 10.32 12.98
CA GLY A 22 -3.43 10.41 13.27
C GLY A 22 -4.28 9.53 12.36
N ILE A 23 -4.05 9.56 11.04
CA ILE A 23 -4.75 8.71 10.07
C ILE A 23 -4.54 7.23 10.40
N TRP A 24 -3.30 6.82 10.67
CA TRP A 24 -3.00 5.41 10.97
C TRP A 24 -3.54 4.93 12.31
N VAL A 25 -3.54 5.77 13.33
CA VAL A 25 -4.15 5.46 14.63
C VAL A 25 -5.66 5.31 14.47
N VAL A 26 -6.33 6.24 13.80
CA VAL A 26 -7.76 6.14 13.50
C VAL A 26 -8.05 4.86 12.73
N MET A 27 -7.20 4.52 11.76
CA MET A 27 -7.38 3.29 11.02
C MET A 27 -7.19 2.03 11.86
N ALA A 28 -6.20 2.01 12.75
CA ALA A 28 -6.01 0.91 13.69
C ALA A 28 -7.23 0.73 14.60
N LEU A 29 -7.80 1.85 15.10
CA LEU A 29 -9.04 1.84 15.89
C LEU A 29 -10.24 1.30 15.09
N PHE A 30 -10.38 1.67 13.82
CA PHE A 30 -11.39 1.09 12.94
C PHE A 30 -11.22 -0.41 12.78
N THR A 31 -9.99 -0.90 12.63
CA THR A 31 -9.74 -2.34 12.55
C THR A 31 -10.15 -3.06 13.82
N ILE A 32 -9.87 -2.48 15.00
CA ILE A 32 -10.31 -3.01 16.29
C ILE A 32 -11.84 -3.04 16.34
N TYR A 33 -12.50 -1.93 15.99
CA TYR A 33 -13.96 -1.84 15.97
C TYR A 33 -14.58 -2.93 15.07
N PHE A 34 -14.12 -3.07 13.83
CA PHE A 34 -14.62 -4.10 12.94
C PHE A 34 -14.37 -5.51 13.47
N PHE A 35 -13.23 -5.76 14.12
CA PHE A 35 -12.95 -7.06 14.73
C PHE A 35 -13.99 -7.44 15.82
N PHE A 36 -14.39 -6.48 16.66
CA PHE A 36 -15.37 -6.70 17.72
C PHE A 36 -16.82 -6.78 17.23
N PHE A 37 -17.18 -5.99 16.23
CA PHE A 37 -18.55 -5.85 15.74
C PHE A 37 -18.87 -6.75 14.52
N SER A 38 -17.87 -7.38 13.92
CA SER A 38 -18.05 -8.44 12.93
C SER A 38 -18.02 -9.83 13.57
N ASN A 39 -18.12 -10.88 12.74
CA ASN A 39 -17.98 -12.27 13.20
C ASN A 39 -16.59 -12.59 13.77
N GLY A 40 -15.59 -11.71 13.63
CA GLY A 40 -14.20 -11.97 14.06
C GLY A 40 -14.04 -12.34 15.53
N ARG A 41 -14.70 -11.61 16.45
CA ARG A 41 -14.71 -11.98 17.88
C ARG A 41 -15.43 -13.30 18.11
N ARG A 42 -16.60 -13.46 17.51
CA ARG A 42 -17.49 -14.61 17.72
C ARG A 42 -16.78 -15.90 17.31
N GLU A 43 -16.11 -15.91 16.18
CA GLU A 43 -15.37 -17.08 15.71
C GLU A 43 -14.06 -17.34 16.46
N LEU A 44 -13.38 -16.29 16.90
CA LEU A 44 -12.19 -16.46 17.74
C LEU A 44 -12.55 -17.11 19.08
N VAL A 45 -13.68 -16.73 19.67
CA VAL A 45 -14.13 -17.17 21.00
C VAL A 45 -14.90 -18.50 20.94
N GLU A 46 -15.81 -18.67 19.97
CA GLU A 46 -16.70 -19.83 19.89
C GLU A 46 -16.12 -20.95 19.02
N ASN A 47 -15.54 -20.61 17.86
CA ASN A 47 -15.05 -21.60 16.88
C ASN A 47 -13.53 -21.79 16.95
N ASN A 48 -12.85 -21.01 17.77
CA ASN A 48 -11.40 -21.01 17.91
C ASN A 48 -10.67 -20.79 16.56
N ARG A 49 -11.31 -20.10 15.61
CA ARG A 49 -10.82 -19.80 14.26
C ARG A 49 -10.70 -18.29 14.07
N LEU A 50 -9.65 -17.86 13.38
CA LEU A 50 -9.46 -16.48 12.97
C LEU A 50 -9.92 -16.35 11.52
N GLU A 51 -11.11 -15.80 11.27
CA GLU A 51 -11.47 -15.37 9.92
C GLU A 51 -10.70 -14.10 9.56
N TYR A 52 -9.66 -14.28 8.78
CA TYR A 52 -8.77 -13.21 8.31
C TYR A 52 -9.48 -12.09 7.54
N MET A 53 -10.60 -12.40 6.87
CA MET A 53 -11.41 -11.40 6.19
C MET A 53 -11.92 -10.33 7.17
N SER A 54 -12.40 -10.74 8.35
CA SER A 54 -12.92 -9.82 9.37
C SER A 54 -11.86 -8.87 9.92
N LEU A 55 -10.60 -9.31 9.92
CA LEU A 55 -9.44 -8.57 10.44
C LEU A 55 -8.83 -7.60 9.43
N PHE A 56 -8.76 -7.99 8.16
CA PHE A 56 -8.08 -7.21 7.13
C PHE A 56 -9.02 -6.41 6.24
N LEU A 57 -10.33 -6.65 6.24
CA LEU A 57 -11.29 -5.91 5.41
C LEU A 57 -11.25 -4.38 5.60
N PRO A 58 -11.18 -3.82 6.82
CA PRO A 58 -11.03 -2.37 7.01
C PRO A 58 -9.74 -1.83 6.40
N LEU A 59 -8.66 -2.60 6.47
CA LEU A 59 -7.38 -2.24 5.88
C LEU A 59 -7.42 -2.37 4.34
N ILE A 60 -8.03 -3.41 3.81
CA ILE A 60 -8.16 -3.62 2.37
C ILE A 60 -8.96 -2.48 1.73
N ILE A 61 -9.99 -1.98 2.42
CA ILE A 61 -10.86 -0.91 1.94
C ILE A 61 -10.24 0.47 2.19
N PHE A 62 -9.94 0.81 3.45
CA PHE A 62 -9.52 2.15 3.85
C PHE A 62 -8.01 2.31 3.96
N GLY A 63 -7.29 1.22 4.25
CA GLY A 63 -5.83 1.22 4.34
C GLY A 63 -5.16 1.62 3.03
N ALA A 64 -5.69 1.16 1.88
CA ALA A 64 -5.21 1.58 0.56
C ALA A 64 -5.23 3.11 0.39
N TRP A 65 -6.32 3.76 0.78
CA TRP A 65 -6.45 5.22 0.71
C TRP A 65 -5.53 5.92 1.70
N ALA A 66 -5.45 5.39 2.92
CA ALA A 66 -4.54 5.90 3.94
C ALA A 66 -3.07 5.84 3.47
N VAL A 67 -2.65 4.75 2.82
CA VAL A 67 -1.29 4.63 2.26
C VAL A 67 -1.06 5.70 1.20
N MET A 68 -1.94 5.79 0.20
CA MET A 68 -1.74 6.74 -0.90
C MET A 68 -1.79 8.19 -0.42
N ALA A 69 -2.61 8.51 0.59
CA ALA A 69 -2.66 9.83 1.22
C ALA A 69 -1.34 10.23 1.92
N VAL A 70 -0.42 9.31 2.16
CA VAL A 70 0.91 9.60 2.72
C VAL A 70 1.97 9.83 1.65
N PHE A 71 1.82 9.18 0.49
CA PHE A 71 2.86 9.16 -0.55
C PHE A 71 2.54 10.01 -1.79
N PHE A 72 1.32 10.51 -1.95
CA PHE A 72 0.91 11.29 -3.13
C PHE A 72 1.70 12.62 -3.32
N ASP A 73 2.22 13.19 -2.22
CA ASP A 73 2.90 14.49 -2.23
C ASP A 73 4.43 14.40 -2.23
N LEU A 74 4.98 13.18 -2.25
CA LEU A 74 6.39 12.93 -1.94
C LEU A 74 7.39 13.56 -2.94
N ILE A 75 7.02 13.61 -4.22
CA ILE A 75 7.78 14.24 -5.31
C ILE A 75 7.04 15.47 -5.85
N SER A 76 5.71 15.43 -5.89
CA SER A 76 4.87 16.49 -6.47
C SER A 76 4.96 17.78 -5.65
N ALA A 77 5.09 17.71 -4.32
CA ALA A 77 5.26 18.89 -3.49
C ALA A 77 6.70 19.43 -3.48
N ASP A 78 7.71 18.56 -3.62
CA ASP A 78 9.10 18.99 -3.80
C ASP A 78 9.25 19.75 -5.13
N ARG A 79 8.46 19.36 -6.13
CA ARG A 79 8.35 20.04 -7.42
C ARG A 79 7.55 21.34 -7.35
N GLU A 80 6.36 21.33 -6.76
CA GLU A 80 5.50 22.52 -6.63
C GLU A 80 6.19 23.67 -5.88
N ARG A 81 7.12 23.35 -4.99
CA ARG A 81 7.90 24.31 -4.20
C ARG A 81 9.30 24.60 -4.76
N ASN A 82 9.63 24.08 -5.95
CA ASN A 82 10.97 24.16 -6.59
C ASN A 82 12.13 23.66 -5.70
N VAL A 83 11.83 22.86 -4.67
CA VAL A 83 12.84 22.27 -3.77
C VAL A 83 13.65 21.21 -4.53
N LEU A 84 13.03 20.54 -5.50
CA LEU A 84 13.70 19.57 -6.36
C LEU A 84 14.87 20.21 -7.11
N ASP A 85 14.69 21.42 -7.66
CA ASP A 85 15.74 22.12 -8.40
C ASP A 85 16.89 22.52 -7.49
N CYS A 86 16.59 23.00 -6.27
CA CYS A 86 17.62 23.27 -5.28
C CYS A 86 18.44 22.02 -4.92
N ILE A 87 17.80 20.85 -4.82
CA ILE A 87 18.48 19.57 -4.56
C ILE A 87 19.38 19.21 -5.75
N LEU A 88 18.92 19.38 -6.99
CA LEU A 88 19.73 19.09 -8.17
C LEU A 88 20.93 20.04 -8.29
N CYS A 89 20.75 21.33 -7.99
CA CYS A 89 21.82 22.33 -7.96
C CYS A 89 22.89 22.03 -6.89
N SER A 90 22.55 21.31 -5.82
CA SER A 90 23.50 20.91 -4.78
C SER A 90 24.46 19.77 -5.20
N GLY A 91 24.39 19.32 -6.46
CA GLY A 91 25.25 18.27 -7.02
C GLY A 91 24.71 16.85 -6.80
N THR A 92 23.50 16.70 -6.26
CA THR A 92 22.82 15.39 -6.17
C THR A 92 22.16 15.01 -7.47
N THR A 93 22.44 13.81 -7.99
CA THR A 93 21.81 13.33 -9.22
C THR A 93 20.38 12.85 -8.98
N LYS A 94 19.52 12.94 -10.01
CA LYS A 94 18.14 12.44 -10.00
C LYS A 94 18.03 10.98 -9.52
N LYS A 95 18.98 10.13 -9.90
CA LYS A 95 19.03 8.73 -9.44
C LYS A 95 19.10 8.62 -7.92
N HIS A 96 19.96 9.41 -7.30
CA HIS A 96 20.13 9.41 -5.84
C HIS A 96 18.88 9.93 -5.12
N VAL A 97 18.20 10.94 -5.69
CA VAL A 97 16.93 11.44 -5.15
C VAL A 97 15.87 10.34 -5.20
N PHE A 98 15.72 9.68 -6.35
CA PHE A 98 14.70 8.65 -6.52
C PHE A 98 14.94 7.43 -5.61
N ILE A 99 16.20 6.98 -5.47
CA ILE A 99 16.57 5.90 -4.55
C ILE A 99 16.24 6.29 -3.09
N ALA A 100 16.52 7.54 -2.69
CA ALA A 100 16.15 8.01 -1.36
C ALA A 100 14.64 7.91 -1.10
N LYS A 101 13.83 8.27 -2.10
CA LYS A 101 12.36 8.19 -2.03
C LYS A 101 11.87 6.75 -1.91
N ILE A 102 12.44 5.81 -2.68
CA ILE A 102 12.11 4.38 -2.56
C ILE A 102 12.44 3.86 -1.16
N ILE A 103 13.63 4.16 -0.64
CA ILE A 103 14.05 3.67 0.69
C ILE A 103 13.17 4.25 1.79
N ALA A 104 12.88 5.55 1.74
CA ALA A 104 11.97 6.18 2.69
C ALA A 104 10.57 5.55 2.63
N THR A 105 10.06 5.28 1.43
CA THR A 105 8.78 4.60 1.21
C THR A 105 8.78 3.20 1.82
N ALA A 106 9.84 2.41 1.59
CA ALA A 106 9.97 1.06 2.15
C ALA A 106 9.99 1.04 3.68
N ILE A 107 10.74 1.96 4.31
CA ILE A 107 10.84 2.08 5.77
C ILE A 107 9.49 2.50 6.37
N VAL A 108 8.84 3.50 5.79
CA VAL A 108 7.54 3.98 6.28
C VAL A 108 6.50 2.87 6.13
N SER A 109 6.39 2.25 4.96
CA SER A 109 5.47 1.11 4.74
C SER A 109 5.67 -0.03 5.74
N LEU A 110 6.93 -0.32 6.11
CA LEU A 110 7.23 -1.33 7.12
C LEU A 110 6.78 -0.89 8.51
N ALA A 111 7.05 0.36 8.91
CA ALA A 111 6.57 0.87 10.19
C ALA A 111 5.04 0.85 10.28
N LEU A 112 4.37 1.17 9.17
CA LEU A 112 2.91 1.16 9.08
C LEU A 112 2.32 -0.24 9.22
N SER A 113 2.95 -1.26 8.63
CA SER A 113 2.50 -2.65 8.81
C SER A 113 2.57 -3.09 10.28
N PHE A 114 3.60 -2.65 11.02
CA PHE A 114 3.67 -2.87 12.47
C PHE A 114 2.59 -2.12 13.25
N ILE A 115 2.34 -0.84 12.94
CA ILE A 115 1.31 -0.03 13.61
C ILE A 115 -0.08 -0.68 13.47
N TYR A 116 -0.36 -1.33 12.35
CA TYR A 116 -1.61 -2.07 12.16
C TYR A 116 -1.67 -3.42 12.86
N LEU A 117 -0.60 -4.21 12.80
CA LEU A 117 -0.65 -5.57 13.35
C LEU A 117 -0.52 -5.58 14.87
N ALA A 118 0.20 -4.62 15.47
CA ALA A 118 0.44 -4.62 16.90
C ALA A 118 -0.86 -4.58 17.74
N PRO A 119 -1.83 -3.69 17.49
CA PRO A 119 -3.07 -3.66 18.27
C PRO A 119 -3.89 -4.94 18.15
N ILE A 120 -3.94 -5.53 16.96
CA ILE A 120 -4.64 -6.79 16.71
C ILE A 120 -3.95 -7.94 17.46
N ALA A 121 -2.62 -8.01 17.38
CA ALA A 121 -1.85 -9.04 18.06
C ALA A 121 -2.03 -8.97 19.59
N ILE A 122 -2.10 -7.77 20.16
CA ILE A 122 -2.40 -7.56 21.58
C ILE A 122 -3.79 -8.11 21.92
N ILE A 123 -4.82 -7.74 21.17
CA ILE A 123 -6.20 -8.20 21.41
C ILE A 123 -6.31 -9.72 21.32
N VAL A 124 -5.69 -10.33 20.32
CA VAL A 124 -5.70 -11.79 20.14
C VAL A 124 -4.94 -12.50 21.26
N THR A 125 -3.86 -11.91 21.77
CA THR A 125 -3.15 -12.43 22.94
C THR A 125 -4.03 -12.39 24.18
N CYS A 126 -4.78 -11.30 24.39
CA CYS A 126 -5.70 -11.16 25.53
C CYS A 126 -6.90 -12.12 25.47
N LEU A 127 -7.39 -12.45 24.27
CA LEU A 127 -8.62 -13.24 24.09
C LEU A 127 -8.40 -14.74 23.88
N SER A 128 -7.21 -15.17 23.45
CA SER A 128 -6.97 -16.58 23.09
C SER A 128 -5.65 -17.12 23.63
N SER A 129 -4.52 -16.90 22.96
CA SER A 129 -3.20 -17.37 23.42
C SER A 129 -2.03 -16.69 22.67
N ALA A 130 -0.86 -16.64 23.31
CA ALA A 130 0.36 -16.04 22.74
C ALA A 130 0.86 -16.77 21.47
N GLN A 131 0.65 -18.09 21.36
CA GLN A 131 1.01 -18.85 20.17
C GLN A 131 0.21 -18.42 18.92
N ARG A 132 -1.04 -17.99 19.10
CA ARG A 132 -1.89 -17.51 17.99
C ARG A 132 -1.54 -16.09 17.58
N ALA A 133 -1.15 -15.25 18.53
CA ALA A 133 -0.58 -13.94 18.22
C ALA A 133 0.72 -14.07 17.40
N ALA A 134 1.55 -15.09 17.68
CA ALA A 134 2.73 -15.38 16.87
C ALA A 134 2.38 -15.80 15.42
N MET A 135 1.25 -16.48 15.20
CA MET A 135 0.78 -16.82 13.84
C MET A 135 0.39 -15.58 13.03
N ILE A 136 -0.11 -14.51 13.68
CA ILE A 136 -0.40 -13.23 13.02
C ILE A 136 0.89 -12.61 12.44
N GLY A 137 2.04 -12.86 13.06
CA GLY A 137 3.35 -12.42 12.55
C GLY A 137 3.66 -12.90 11.13
N LYS A 138 3.12 -14.06 10.70
CA LYS A 138 3.28 -14.56 9.32
C LYS A 138 2.67 -13.63 8.26
N TYR A 139 1.73 -12.77 8.65
CA TYR A 139 1.05 -11.82 7.78
C TYR A 139 1.76 -10.48 7.66
N LEU A 140 2.83 -10.25 8.43
CA LEU A 140 3.61 -9.01 8.35
C LEU A 140 4.15 -8.75 6.94
N LEU A 141 4.69 -9.78 6.29
CA LEU A 141 5.31 -9.66 4.97
C LEU A 141 4.27 -9.45 3.86
N PRO A 142 3.17 -10.23 3.77
CA PRO A 142 2.08 -9.93 2.85
C PRO A 142 1.45 -8.54 3.07
N LEU A 143 1.26 -8.15 4.33
CA LEU A 143 0.73 -6.83 4.67
C LEU A 143 1.66 -5.72 4.20
N TRP A 144 2.96 -5.86 4.44
CA TRP A 144 3.96 -4.92 3.96
C TRP A 144 3.96 -4.86 2.42
N GLY A 145 3.88 -6.01 1.74
CA GLY A 145 3.77 -6.08 0.28
C GLY A 145 2.54 -5.33 -0.25
N PHE A 146 1.37 -5.56 0.36
CA PHE A 146 0.13 -4.85 0.05
C PHE A 146 0.29 -3.32 0.19
N ILE A 147 0.80 -2.87 1.34
CA ILE A 147 1.06 -1.45 1.60
C ILE A 147 2.06 -0.89 0.58
N MET A 148 3.12 -1.65 0.27
CA MET A 148 4.15 -1.23 -0.69
C MET A 148 3.62 -1.06 -2.11
N VAL A 149 2.68 -1.89 -2.58
CA VAL A 149 2.07 -1.72 -3.90
C VAL A 149 1.31 -0.39 -3.97
N PHE A 150 0.49 -0.07 -2.96
CA PHE A 150 -0.22 1.21 -2.91
C PHE A 150 0.72 2.40 -2.70
N ALA A 151 1.80 2.23 -1.93
CA ALA A 151 2.81 3.26 -1.74
C ALA A 151 3.58 3.54 -3.05
N ALA A 152 3.93 2.49 -3.80
CA ALA A 152 4.55 2.61 -5.12
C ALA A 152 3.62 3.30 -6.12
N LEU A 153 2.32 2.98 -6.08
CA LEU A 153 1.31 3.66 -6.89
C LEU A 153 1.19 5.15 -6.52
N GLY A 154 1.16 5.47 -5.23
CA GLY A 154 1.14 6.86 -4.75
C GLY A 154 2.38 7.64 -5.19
N LEU A 155 3.56 7.03 -5.11
CA LEU A 155 4.81 7.61 -5.61
C LEU A 155 4.77 7.81 -7.13
N MET A 156 4.27 6.83 -7.89
CA MET A 156 4.11 6.94 -9.34
C MET A 156 3.19 8.11 -9.71
N ILE A 157 2.01 8.21 -9.08
CA ILE A 157 1.09 9.34 -9.26
C ILE A 157 1.79 10.66 -8.91
N SER A 158 2.57 10.68 -7.84
CA SER A 158 3.36 11.84 -7.44
C SER A 158 4.42 12.26 -8.45
N VAL A 159 4.94 11.35 -9.28
CA VAL A 159 5.91 11.67 -10.35
C VAL A 159 5.19 12.31 -11.54
N PHE A 160 4.02 11.78 -11.91
CA PHE A 160 3.24 12.28 -13.04
C PHE A 160 2.53 13.61 -12.73
N ALA A 161 2.07 13.79 -11.50
CA ALA A 161 1.36 15.00 -11.11
C ALA A 161 2.31 16.19 -10.91
N ARG A 162 2.01 17.30 -11.59
CA ARG A 162 2.75 18.57 -11.44
C ARG A 162 2.42 19.32 -10.14
N SER A 163 1.26 19.04 -9.54
CA SER A 163 0.77 19.67 -8.31
C SER A 163 0.32 18.63 -7.30
N SER A 164 0.55 18.91 -6.02
CA SER A 164 0.10 18.06 -4.90
C SER A 164 -1.41 17.86 -4.88
N LYS A 165 -2.20 18.85 -5.31
CA LYS A 165 -3.67 18.75 -5.36
C LYS A 165 -4.15 17.75 -6.40
N VAL A 166 -3.53 17.77 -7.58
CA VAL A 166 -3.84 16.83 -8.68
C VAL A 166 -3.44 15.41 -8.28
N ALA A 167 -2.26 15.27 -7.66
CA ALA A 167 -1.81 13.98 -7.14
C ALA A 167 -2.81 13.39 -6.13
N MET A 168 -3.35 14.22 -5.23
CA MET A 168 -4.35 13.79 -4.24
C MET A 168 -5.63 13.25 -4.90
N ILE A 169 -6.16 13.97 -5.89
CA ILE A 169 -7.39 13.54 -6.61
C ILE A 169 -7.16 12.21 -7.31
N TRP A 170 -6.05 12.06 -8.02
CA TRP A 170 -5.71 10.81 -8.71
C TRP A 170 -5.48 9.66 -7.74
N SER A 171 -4.84 9.90 -6.61
CA SER A 171 -4.66 8.89 -5.55
C SER A 171 -5.99 8.43 -4.96
N LEU A 172 -6.94 9.34 -4.73
CA LEU A 172 -8.29 8.97 -4.25
C LEU A 172 -9.07 8.18 -5.32
N ALA A 173 -9.03 8.63 -6.57
CA ALA A 173 -9.68 7.94 -7.69
C ALA A 173 -9.11 6.53 -7.90
N SER A 174 -7.78 6.38 -7.92
CA SER A 174 -7.14 5.07 -8.07
C SER A 174 -7.45 4.16 -6.89
N GLY A 175 -7.52 4.71 -5.68
CA GLY A 175 -7.91 3.95 -4.50
C GLY A 175 -9.33 3.42 -4.55
N LEU A 176 -10.27 4.18 -5.09
CA LEU A 176 -11.65 3.73 -5.27
C LEU A 176 -11.73 2.57 -6.27
N VAL A 177 -11.06 2.72 -7.43
CA VAL A 177 -11.04 1.71 -8.48
C VAL A 177 -10.39 0.41 -8.03
N LEU A 178 -9.36 0.50 -7.18
CA LEU A 178 -8.61 -0.66 -6.68
C LEU A 178 -9.24 -1.35 -5.46
N MET A 179 -10.37 -0.86 -4.94
CA MET A 179 -11.13 -1.60 -3.93
C MET A 179 -11.54 -2.97 -4.50
N PRO A 180 -11.44 -4.07 -3.73
CA PRO A 180 -11.70 -5.42 -4.25
C PRO A 180 -13.02 -5.52 -5.01
N ARG A 181 -14.12 -5.02 -4.42
CA ARG A 181 -15.45 -5.08 -5.05
C ARG A 181 -15.57 -4.27 -6.33
N PHE A 182 -14.99 -3.06 -6.37
CA PHE A 182 -14.99 -2.23 -7.58
C PHE A 182 -14.06 -2.80 -8.64
N PHE A 183 -12.93 -3.37 -8.23
CA PHE A 183 -12.00 -3.99 -9.14
C PHE A 183 -12.61 -5.23 -9.77
N VAL A 184 -13.25 -6.15 -9.02
CA VAL A 184 -13.92 -7.35 -9.57
C VAL A 184 -14.97 -7.00 -10.63
N LEU A 185 -15.72 -5.91 -10.43
CA LEU A 185 -16.73 -5.46 -11.39
C LEU A 185 -16.13 -5.12 -12.78
N ILE A 186 -14.85 -4.75 -12.86
CA ILE A 186 -14.19 -4.39 -14.12
C ILE A 186 -13.87 -5.65 -14.96
N PRO A 187 -13.10 -6.66 -14.49
CA PRO A 187 -12.91 -7.92 -15.18
C PRO A 187 -14.21 -8.68 -15.42
N GLU A 188 -15.20 -8.60 -14.51
CA GLU A 188 -16.51 -9.22 -14.74
C GLU A 188 -17.27 -8.53 -15.87
N GLY A 189 -17.24 -7.19 -15.93
CA GLY A 189 -17.84 -6.42 -17.01
C GLY A 189 -17.17 -6.71 -18.35
N ILE A 190 -15.83 -6.67 -18.40
CA ILE A 190 -15.05 -7.00 -19.59
C ILE A 190 -15.27 -8.47 -20.00
N GLY A 191 -15.32 -9.39 -19.04
CA GLY A 191 -15.54 -10.80 -19.24
C GLY A 191 -16.92 -11.11 -19.84
N LYS A 192 -17.96 -10.40 -19.40
CA LYS A 192 -19.31 -10.49 -19.98
C LYS A 192 -19.37 -9.92 -21.40
N VAL A 193 -18.64 -8.84 -21.68
CA VAL A 193 -18.60 -8.24 -23.03
C VAL A 193 -17.82 -9.11 -24.01
N LEU A 194 -16.77 -9.80 -23.55
CA LEU A 194 -15.89 -10.63 -24.37
C LEU A 194 -16.22 -12.15 -24.33
N ASN A 195 -17.29 -12.56 -23.64
CA ASN A 195 -17.65 -13.97 -23.41
C ASN A 195 -16.47 -14.83 -22.89
N LEU A 196 -15.66 -14.28 -21.99
CA LEU A 196 -14.52 -15.00 -21.40
C LEU A 196 -15.01 -16.02 -20.37
N SER A 197 -14.32 -17.16 -20.26
CA SER A 197 -14.62 -18.16 -19.24
C SER A 197 -14.44 -17.60 -17.83
N THR A 198 -15.27 -18.05 -16.89
CA THR A 198 -15.24 -17.65 -15.47
C THR A 198 -13.86 -17.85 -14.83
N GLN A 199 -13.14 -18.91 -15.22
CA GLN A 199 -11.77 -19.17 -14.76
C GLN A 199 -10.76 -18.11 -15.25
N THR A 200 -10.98 -17.50 -16.41
CA THR A 200 -10.11 -16.44 -16.94
C THR A 200 -10.38 -15.13 -16.23
N VAL A 201 -11.65 -14.84 -15.92
CA VAL A 201 -12.07 -13.64 -15.18
C VAL A 201 -11.55 -13.68 -13.73
N GLU A 202 -11.58 -14.83 -13.07
CA GLU A 202 -10.99 -15.01 -11.72
C GLU A 202 -9.47 -14.79 -11.73
N LYS A 203 -8.76 -15.30 -12.74
CA LYS A 203 -7.30 -15.08 -12.87
C LYS A 203 -6.94 -13.62 -13.11
N ILE A 204 -7.74 -12.88 -13.88
CA ILE A 204 -7.56 -11.45 -14.10
C ILE A 204 -7.90 -10.66 -12.83
N SER A 205 -8.94 -11.08 -12.10
CA SER A 205 -9.33 -10.45 -10.83
C SER A 205 -8.25 -10.62 -9.76
N MET A 206 -7.52 -11.74 -9.75
CA MET A 206 -6.37 -11.95 -8.85
C MET A 206 -5.21 -10.95 -9.04
N ILE A 207 -5.25 -10.04 -10.01
CA ILE A 207 -4.29 -8.92 -10.13
C ILE A 207 -4.51 -7.86 -9.02
N SER A 208 -5.72 -7.74 -8.46
CA SER A 208 -5.98 -6.77 -7.38
C SER A 208 -5.23 -7.13 -6.11
N PRO A 209 -4.45 -6.20 -5.52
CA PRO A 209 -3.78 -6.43 -4.26
C PRO A 209 -4.73 -6.80 -3.11
N GLY A 210 -5.97 -6.30 -3.14
CA GLY A 210 -6.97 -6.61 -2.14
C GLY A 210 -7.51 -8.03 -2.23
N ILE A 211 -7.67 -8.56 -3.44
CA ILE A 211 -8.13 -9.94 -3.69
C ILE A 211 -7.00 -10.93 -3.40
N MET A 212 -5.74 -10.55 -3.67
CA MET A 212 -4.57 -11.30 -3.22
C MET A 212 -4.50 -11.42 -1.70
N MET A 213 -4.78 -10.34 -0.95
CA MET A 213 -4.86 -10.40 0.52
C MET A 213 -6.04 -11.24 1.01
N GLU A 214 -7.18 -11.19 0.31
CA GLU A 214 -8.34 -12.03 0.60
C GLU A 214 -8.06 -13.51 0.38
N ALA A 215 -7.31 -13.88 -0.67
CA ALA A 215 -6.93 -15.27 -0.94
C ALA A 215 -6.07 -15.89 0.18
N LEU A 216 -5.29 -15.09 0.90
CA LEU A 216 -4.51 -15.51 2.08
C LEU A 216 -5.36 -15.83 3.31
N SER A 217 -6.67 -15.53 3.28
CA SER A 217 -7.59 -15.86 4.36
C SER A 217 -7.91 -17.35 4.48
N ASN A 218 -7.62 -18.14 3.44
CA ASN A 218 -7.83 -19.59 3.47
C ASN A 218 -6.59 -20.33 4.01
N PRO A 219 -6.63 -20.91 5.22
CA PRO A 219 -5.46 -21.46 5.92
C PRO A 219 -4.82 -22.70 5.26
N ASN A 220 -5.48 -23.31 4.25
CA ASN A 220 -5.02 -24.54 3.60
C ASN A 220 -4.15 -24.30 2.34
N ASN A 221 -3.93 -23.05 1.91
CA ASN A 221 -3.24 -22.74 0.65
C ASN A 221 -1.86 -22.11 0.86
N THR A 222 -0.85 -22.92 1.18
CA THR A 222 0.57 -22.51 1.14
C THR A 222 0.99 -22.04 -0.26
N SER A 223 0.37 -22.57 -1.31
CA SER A 223 0.57 -22.11 -2.70
C SER A 223 0.14 -20.65 -2.92
N SER A 224 -0.92 -20.21 -2.24
CA SER A 224 -1.42 -18.83 -2.33
C SER A 224 -0.40 -17.83 -1.75
N TRP A 225 0.34 -18.22 -0.70
CA TRP A 225 1.35 -17.35 -0.09
C TRP A 225 2.47 -16.99 -1.08
N THR A 226 3.02 -17.98 -1.78
CA THR A 226 4.05 -17.77 -2.79
C THR A 226 3.52 -16.91 -3.95
N THR A 227 2.31 -17.19 -4.43
CA THR A 227 1.70 -16.41 -5.52
C THR A 227 1.50 -14.95 -5.14
N VAL A 228 1.07 -14.68 -3.90
CA VAL A 228 0.83 -13.30 -3.42
C VAL A 228 2.14 -12.54 -3.23
N VAL A 229 3.17 -13.16 -2.67
CA VAL A 229 4.50 -12.51 -2.52
C VAL A 229 5.12 -12.20 -3.88
N VAL A 230 5.05 -13.15 -4.82
CA VAL A 230 5.55 -12.94 -6.19
C VAL A 230 4.75 -11.84 -6.89
N GLY A 231 3.42 -11.87 -6.77
CA GLY A 231 2.52 -10.86 -7.34
C GLY A 231 2.82 -9.44 -6.83
N PHE A 232 2.96 -9.26 -5.52
CA PHE A 232 3.35 -7.98 -4.93
C PHE A 232 4.74 -7.53 -5.38
N THR A 233 5.71 -8.44 -5.42
CA THR A 233 7.08 -8.10 -5.85
C THR A 233 7.10 -7.60 -7.29
N ILE A 234 6.42 -8.30 -8.21
CA ILE A 234 6.29 -7.87 -9.61
C ILE A 234 5.60 -6.51 -9.69
N GLY A 235 4.48 -6.33 -8.99
CA GLY A 235 3.75 -5.06 -8.97
C GLY A 235 4.60 -3.88 -8.49
N ILE A 236 5.35 -4.05 -7.40
CA ILE A 236 6.24 -3.03 -6.84
C ILE A 236 7.35 -2.68 -7.84
N VAL A 237 8.02 -3.68 -8.42
CA VAL A 237 9.13 -3.47 -9.36
C VAL A 237 8.64 -2.76 -10.63
N VAL A 238 7.49 -3.16 -11.17
CA VAL A 238 6.91 -2.52 -12.36
C VAL A 238 6.53 -1.07 -12.07
N LEU A 239 5.83 -0.79 -10.96
CA LEU A 239 5.43 0.57 -10.57
C LEU A 239 6.63 1.47 -10.34
N PHE A 240 7.67 1.00 -9.64
CA PHE A 240 8.91 1.77 -9.47
C PHE A 240 9.69 1.93 -10.76
N GLY A 241 9.68 0.93 -11.66
CA GLY A 241 10.30 1.03 -12.97
C GLY A 241 9.66 2.13 -13.83
N ILE A 242 8.33 2.13 -13.92
CA ILE A 242 7.56 3.16 -14.64
C ILE A 242 7.80 4.54 -14.01
N ALA A 243 7.71 4.63 -12.67
CA ALA A 243 7.95 5.89 -11.96
C ALA A 243 9.38 6.42 -12.16
N TYR A 244 10.39 5.55 -12.21
CA TYR A 244 11.78 5.95 -12.44
C TYR A 244 11.99 6.46 -13.88
N ILE A 245 11.45 5.77 -14.88
CA ILE A 245 11.54 6.19 -16.28
C ILE A 245 10.87 7.55 -16.45
N ALA A 246 9.65 7.71 -15.91
CA ALA A 246 8.94 8.98 -15.92
C ALA A 246 9.74 10.08 -15.22
N PHE A 247 10.31 9.80 -14.04
CA PHE A 247 11.12 10.76 -13.27
C PHE A 247 12.42 11.16 -13.98
N LYS A 248 13.05 10.23 -14.72
CA LYS A 248 14.25 10.53 -15.52
C LYS A 248 13.93 11.48 -16.67
N ASN A 249 12.84 11.22 -17.39
CA ASN A 249 12.43 11.99 -18.56
C ASN A 249 11.57 13.22 -18.20
N GLN A 250 11.42 13.54 -16.91
CA GLN A 250 10.58 14.64 -16.42
C GLN A 250 10.93 16.01 -17.00
N ASP A 251 12.17 16.25 -17.42
CA ASP A 251 12.56 17.53 -18.01
C ASP A 251 11.97 17.69 -19.42
N GLU A 252 11.93 16.61 -20.20
CA GLU A 252 11.31 16.60 -21.53
C GLU A 252 9.79 16.78 -21.45
N TYR A 253 9.15 16.20 -20.43
CA TYR A 253 7.70 16.36 -20.21
C TYR A 253 7.29 17.73 -19.65
N ASN A 254 8.23 18.56 -19.20
CA ASN A 254 7.93 19.87 -18.60
C ASN A 254 8.40 21.05 -19.43
N TYR A 255 9.43 20.85 -20.27
CA TYR A 255 10.00 21.87 -21.14
C TYR A 255 9.88 21.51 -22.63
N GLY A 256 9.33 20.33 -22.95
CA GLY A 256 8.85 19.99 -24.29
C GLY A 256 7.44 20.56 -24.47
N GLU A 257 7.41 21.70 -25.16
CA GLU A 257 6.26 22.58 -25.51
C GLU A 257 5.72 23.48 -24.39
#